data_AF-A0A2K1K200-F1
#
_entry.id   AF-A0A2K1K200-F1
#
_cell.length_a   1.000
_cell.length_b   1.000
_cell.length_c   1.000
_cell.angle_alpha   90.00
_cell.angle_beta   90.00
_cell.angle_gamma   90.00
#
_symmetry.space_group_name_H-M   'P 1'
#
loop_
_entity.id
_entity.type
_entity.pdbx_description
1 polymer ?
#
loop_
_entity_poly.entity_id
_entity_poly.type
_entity_poly.pdbx_seq_one_letter_code
_entity_poly.pdbx_strand_id
1 'polypeptide(L)'
;MGLRAQPPVLRHLASWLRNGQVRCQKPAGHVQFCGVAGISTHEAAAESTENKGLLVRDYIHSALYEPHKGYFAAKSNAVGAIAEPIRFDRIPGRAAYNEYLSKLYKQHDIAWFTPVEVFQPWYGYAVAEYILRTMDPSAPLKIYEVGGGTGTCANNILTYFKLRAPNVYKSMTYTSVEISAALAKKQKARVETVISHRGHFMVNCGSASDARTWGTVNASPCYIIMFEVLDNLPHDLVYRETPKSPWLETWVVQDQTSKNYVEERRPLQDPLIKRCLDVTTAVSGTSSLVASAKSSLSRLLHLAELSWIPTGCLQLLETLHRMRPNMALITSDFSSLPDVTISGARAPIVASKENGETKDHSTYLEAMGNADIFFPTDFQLLERLDHYSATLFAKTETSERISTVVTSAEFMEQCAQVDKTKTLDGFNPLLEDYSNTKFYINLPTF
;
A
#
# COMPACT_ATOMS: atom_id res chain seq x y z
N MET A 1 -1.86 -15.40 -50.26
CA MET A 1 -0.80 -14.76 -49.45
C MET A 1 -1.30 -13.39 -49.04
N GLY A 2 -1.78 -13.23 -47.81
CA GLY A 2 -2.38 -11.98 -47.33
C GLY A 2 -1.87 -11.68 -45.92
N LEU A 3 -1.08 -10.62 -45.81
CA LEU A 3 -0.64 -10.00 -44.56
C LEU A 3 -1.87 -9.45 -43.83
N ARG A 4 -2.18 -9.97 -42.63
CA ARG A 4 -3.13 -9.33 -41.71
C ARG A 4 -2.38 -8.35 -40.82
N ALA A 5 -2.80 -7.09 -40.89
CA ALA A 5 -2.34 -6.00 -40.05
C ALA A 5 -2.64 -6.26 -38.57
N GLN A 6 -1.69 -5.89 -37.70
CA GLN A 6 -1.86 -5.89 -36.25
C GLN A 6 -2.79 -4.75 -35.79
N PRO A 7 -3.52 -4.93 -34.68
CA PRO A 7 -4.46 -3.93 -34.19
C PRO A 7 -3.77 -2.63 -33.69
N PRO A 8 -4.43 -1.46 -33.78
CA PRO A 8 -3.82 -0.14 -33.54
C PRO A 8 -3.33 0.11 -32.09
N VAL A 9 -3.77 -0.71 -31.13
CA VAL A 9 -3.53 -0.52 -29.70
C VAL A 9 -2.08 -0.82 -29.29
N LEU A 10 -1.39 -1.72 -30.01
CA LEU A 10 0.01 -2.08 -29.73
C LEU A 10 1.01 -0.98 -30.13
N ARG A 11 0.63 -0.06 -31.03
CA ARG A 11 1.51 1.03 -31.48
C ARG A 11 1.63 2.17 -30.46
N HIS A 12 0.60 2.39 -29.63
CA HIS A 12 0.62 3.46 -28.64
C HIS A 12 1.43 3.11 -27.38
N LEU A 13 1.38 1.86 -26.90
CA LEU A 13 2.22 1.41 -25.76
C LEU A 13 3.73 1.43 -26.10
N ALA A 14 4.10 0.99 -27.30
CA ALA A 14 5.50 1.01 -27.74
C ALA A 14 6.04 2.43 -28.02
N SER A 15 5.17 3.42 -28.23
CA SER A 15 5.55 4.82 -28.38
C SER A 15 5.81 5.51 -27.04
N TRP A 16 5.14 5.06 -25.97
CA TRP A 16 5.26 5.68 -24.64
C TRP A 16 6.50 5.17 -23.89
N LEU A 17 6.79 3.86 -23.98
CA LEU A 17 7.99 3.23 -23.38
C LEU A 17 9.34 3.79 -23.90
N ARG A 18 9.35 4.47 -25.05
CA ARG A 18 10.58 5.01 -25.66
C ARG A 18 10.90 6.45 -25.27
N ASN A 19 9.94 7.22 -24.75
CA ASN A 19 10.09 8.68 -24.60
C ASN A 19 10.30 9.17 -23.15
N GLY A 20 10.47 8.27 -22.19
CA GLY A 20 10.68 8.60 -20.76
C GLY A 20 12.07 8.26 -20.19
N GLN A 21 13.08 7.96 -21.03
CA GLN A 21 14.39 7.51 -20.55
C GLN A 21 15.20 8.66 -19.93
N VAL A 22 15.28 8.69 -18.60
CA VAL A 22 16.38 9.33 -17.88
C VAL A 22 17.36 8.25 -17.45
N ARG A 23 18.53 8.22 -18.09
CA ARG A 23 19.65 7.32 -17.76
C ARG A 23 20.40 7.89 -16.56
N CYS A 24 20.34 7.23 -15.41
CA CYS A 24 21.18 7.57 -14.25
C CYS A 24 22.55 6.87 -14.34
N GLN A 25 23.63 7.65 -14.25
CA GLN A 25 25.00 7.16 -14.14
C GLN A 25 25.40 6.91 -12.68
N LYS A 26 26.27 5.90 -12.50
CA LYS A 26 26.79 5.31 -11.25
C LYS A 26 27.47 6.31 -10.30
N PRO A 27 27.49 6.02 -8.99
CA PRO A 27 28.63 6.26 -8.12
C PRO A 27 29.42 4.96 -7.88
N ALA A 28 30.75 5.06 -7.85
CA ALA A 28 31.67 3.96 -7.58
C ALA A 28 31.93 3.84 -6.06
N GLY A 29 31.84 2.62 -5.52
CA GLY A 29 32.26 2.31 -4.16
C GLY A 29 31.93 0.86 -3.79
N HIS A 30 32.96 0.01 -3.75
CA HIS A 30 32.86 -1.37 -3.25
C HIS A 30 32.77 -1.36 -1.72
N VAL A 31 31.76 -2.04 -1.15
CA VAL A 31 31.74 -2.42 0.27
C VAL A 31 31.48 -3.91 0.37
N GLN A 32 32.41 -4.60 1.02
CA GLN A 32 32.49 -6.04 1.17
C GLN A 32 31.69 -6.46 2.42
N PHE A 33 30.64 -7.28 2.26
CA PHE A 33 29.87 -7.82 3.38
C PHE A 33 30.48 -9.13 3.88
N CYS A 34 30.94 -9.15 5.12
CA CYS A 34 31.39 -10.35 5.83
C CYS A 34 30.20 -10.97 6.58
N GLY A 35 29.93 -12.25 6.32
CA GLY A 35 28.87 -13.00 6.97
C GLY A 35 29.19 -13.36 8.42
N VAL A 36 28.15 -13.44 9.25
CA VAL A 36 28.24 -14.03 10.59
C VAL A 36 27.09 -15.02 10.77
N ALA A 37 27.46 -16.28 11.00
CA ALA A 37 26.59 -17.32 11.52
C ALA A 37 26.95 -17.55 12.99
N GLY A 38 25.95 -17.84 13.82
CA GLY A 38 26.16 -18.27 15.21
C GLY A 38 24.92 -18.07 16.07
N ILE A 39 24.06 -19.08 16.13
CA ILE A 39 22.97 -19.19 17.10
C ILE A 39 23.57 -19.73 18.40
N SER A 40 23.42 -19.01 19.51
CA SER A 40 23.62 -19.56 20.84
C SER A 40 22.41 -19.24 21.71
N THR A 41 21.83 -20.28 22.29
CA THR A 41 20.74 -20.26 23.26
C THR A 41 21.25 -19.82 24.62
N HIS A 42 20.71 -18.75 25.20
CA HIS A 42 20.84 -18.46 26.62
C HIS A 42 19.49 -18.11 27.25
N GLU A 43 19.26 -18.76 28.39
CA GLU A 43 18.09 -18.70 29.25
C GLU A 43 17.79 -17.29 29.77
N ALA A 44 16.50 -17.04 29.96
CA ALA A 44 15.94 -15.77 30.38
C ALA A 44 16.36 -15.40 31.82
N ALA A 45 17.23 -14.40 31.93
CA ALA A 45 17.35 -13.61 33.15
C ALA A 45 16.34 -12.46 33.08
N ALA A 46 15.50 -12.35 34.11
CA ALA A 46 14.53 -11.26 34.26
C ALA A 46 15.27 -9.93 34.47
N GLU A 47 15.47 -9.19 33.39
CA GLU A 47 15.90 -7.78 33.44
C GLU A 47 14.74 -6.91 33.93
N SER A 48 15.06 -6.01 34.87
CA SER A 48 14.19 -4.94 35.34
C SER A 48 13.54 -4.19 34.17
N THR A 49 12.22 -4.11 34.17
CA THR A 49 11.43 -3.38 33.17
C THR A 49 11.60 -1.87 33.34
N GLU A 50 12.76 -1.34 32.96
CA GLU A 50 12.84 0.06 32.56
C GLU A 50 11.91 0.25 31.37
N ASN A 51 11.00 1.22 31.47
CA ASN A 51 10.06 1.54 30.41
C ASN A 51 10.83 2.23 29.26
N LYS A 52 11.52 1.45 28.42
CA LYS A 52 12.50 1.91 27.41
C LYS A 52 11.90 2.76 26.27
N GLY A 53 10.57 2.86 26.18
CA GLY A 53 9.84 3.48 25.07
C GLY A 53 9.77 2.59 23.83
N LEU A 54 8.96 2.99 22.87
CA LEU A 54 8.82 2.35 21.56
C LEU A 54 9.22 3.33 20.46
N LEU A 55 9.77 2.84 19.35
CA LEU A 55 9.83 3.68 18.13
C LEU A 55 8.41 4.02 17.67
N VAL A 56 8.25 5.16 17.00
CA VAL A 56 6.94 5.60 16.51
C VAL A 56 6.28 4.55 15.62
N ARG A 57 7.04 3.91 14.72
CA ARG A 57 6.49 2.82 13.88
C ARG A 57 5.95 1.64 14.71
N ASP A 58 6.60 1.30 15.82
CA ASP A 58 6.22 0.13 16.63
C ASP A 58 4.97 0.46 17.45
N TYR A 59 4.88 1.69 17.96
CA TYR A 59 3.68 2.20 18.60
C TYR A 59 2.48 2.20 17.66
N ILE A 60 2.64 2.73 16.44
CA ILE A 60 1.59 2.74 15.41
C ILE A 60 1.21 1.31 15.01
N HIS A 61 2.20 0.43 14.83
CA HIS A 61 1.93 -0.98 14.54
C HIS A 61 1.08 -1.63 15.63
N SER A 62 1.39 -1.39 16.91
CA SER A 62 0.57 -1.89 18.03
C SER A 62 -0.84 -1.28 18.02
N ALA A 63 -0.98 0.02 17.76
CA ALA A 63 -2.27 0.70 17.69
C ALA A 63 -3.18 0.15 16.58
N LEU A 64 -2.63 -0.27 15.45
CA LEU A 64 -3.40 -0.76 14.30
C LEU A 64 -3.59 -2.29 14.29
N TYR A 65 -2.54 -3.05 14.61
CA TYR A 65 -2.43 -4.47 14.26
C TYR A 65 -2.20 -5.42 15.44
N GLU A 66 -2.16 -4.93 16.69
CA GLU A 66 -2.08 -5.83 17.84
C GLU A 66 -3.32 -6.76 17.86
N PRO A 67 -3.16 -8.10 17.98
CA PRO A 67 -4.24 -9.06 17.68
C PRO A 67 -5.54 -8.96 18.48
N HIS A 68 -5.57 -8.20 19.57
CA HIS A 68 -6.73 -8.11 20.46
C HIS A 68 -7.21 -6.68 20.73
N LYS A 69 -6.34 -5.70 20.55
CA LYS A 69 -6.57 -4.29 20.88
C LYS A 69 -6.27 -3.36 19.70
N GLY A 70 -5.54 -3.82 18.70
CA GLY A 70 -5.28 -3.03 17.50
C GLY A 70 -6.58 -2.70 16.77
N TYR A 71 -6.64 -1.55 16.10
CA TYR A 71 -7.82 -1.05 15.40
C TYR A 71 -8.52 -2.11 14.52
N PHE A 72 -7.76 -2.81 13.68
CA PHE A 72 -8.29 -3.82 12.76
C PHE A 72 -8.74 -5.13 13.44
N ALA A 73 -8.31 -5.36 14.68
CA ALA A 73 -8.72 -6.51 15.48
C ALA A 73 -9.90 -6.18 16.41
N ALA A 74 -9.89 -4.99 17.03
CA ALA A 74 -10.88 -4.55 18.00
C ALA A 74 -12.20 -4.14 17.34
N LYS A 75 -12.16 -3.56 16.13
CA LYS A 75 -13.34 -3.12 15.38
C LYS A 75 -13.71 -4.11 14.29
N SER A 76 -14.76 -4.90 14.51
CA SER A 76 -15.28 -5.88 13.55
C SER A 76 -15.79 -5.26 12.23
N ASN A 77 -16.06 -3.95 12.25
CA ASN A 77 -16.53 -3.11 11.15
C ASN A 77 -15.46 -2.09 10.66
N ALA A 78 -14.19 -2.26 11.03
CA ALA A 78 -13.09 -1.43 10.52
C ALA A 78 -13.02 -1.44 8.98
N VAL A 79 -13.22 -2.63 8.38
CA VAL A 79 -13.28 -2.80 6.93
C VAL A 79 -14.70 -3.19 6.50
N GLY A 80 -15.36 -2.25 5.84
CA GLY A 80 -16.73 -2.38 5.37
C GLY A 80 -16.91 -3.46 4.31
N ALA A 81 -18.13 -4.01 4.24
CA ALA A 81 -18.56 -4.86 3.14
C ALA A 81 -19.90 -4.36 2.61
N ILE A 82 -20.01 -4.17 1.30
CA ILE A 82 -21.30 -3.95 0.64
C ILE A 82 -21.81 -5.31 0.19
N ALA A 83 -23.02 -5.67 0.64
CA ALA A 83 -23.59 -6.99 0.39
C ALA A 83 -23.88 -7.24 -1.09
N GLU A 84 -24.38 -6.22 -1.79
CA GLU A 84 -24.77 -6.29 -3.19
C GLU A 84 -24.14 -5.15 -4.00
N PRO A 85 -23.66 -5.40 -5.22
CA PRO A 85 -23.14 -4.35 -6.10
C PRO A 85 -24.10 -3.17 -6.27
N ILE A 86 -23.55 -1.95 -6.17
CA ILE A 86 -24.34 -0.72 -6.34
C ILE A 86 -24.87 -0.64 -7.78
N ARG A 87 -26.16 -0.34 -7.91
CA ARG A 87 -26.86 -0.13 -9.19
C ARG A 87 -26.78 1.34 -9.60
N PHE A 88 -25.60 1.77 -10.07
CA PHE A 88 -25.35 3.14 -10.51
C PHE A 88 -26.33 3.60 -11.60
N ASP A 89 -26.75 2.68 -12.47
CA ASP A 89 -27.76 2.88 -13.53
C ASP A 89 -29.17 3.22 -13.01
N ARG A 90 -29.37 3.22 -11.69
CA ARG A 90 -30.63 3.60 -11.02
C ARG A 90 -30.50 4.83 -10.14
N ILE A 91 -29.31 5.42 -10.05
CA ILE A 91 -29.06 6.60 -9.23
C ILE A 91 -29.19 7.84 -10.12
N PRO A 92 -30.05 8.83 -9.78
CA PRO A 92 -30.27 10.01 -10.61
C PRO A 92 -29.00 10.80 -10.93
N GLY A 93 -28.12 10.96 -9.93
CA GLY A 93 -26.92 11.78 -10.07
C GLY A 93 -26.12 11.91 -8.79
N ARG A 94 -25.12 12.79 -8.79
CA ARG A 94 -24.14 12.94 -7.69
C ARG A 94 -24.76 13.14 -6.32
N ALA A 95 -25.75 14.01 -6.19
CA ALA A 95 -26.40 14.27 -4.90
C ALA A 95 -27.08 13.02 -4.33
N ALA A 96 -27.80 12.26 -5.17
CA ALA A 96 -28.46 11.03 -4.77
C ALA A 96 -27.46 9.90 -4.46
N TYR A 97 -26.34 9.84 -5.19
CA TYR A 97 -25.23 8.93 -4.89
C TYR A 97 -24.64 9.22 -3.50
N ASN A 98 -24.33 10.48 -3.20
CA ASN A 98 -23.78 10.88 -1.90
C ASN A 98 -24.74 10.55 -0.74
N GLU A 99 -26.05 10.78 -0.93
CA GLU A 99 -27.06 10.41 0.06
C GLU A 99 -27.14 8.88 0.25
N TYR A 100 -27.10 8.12 -0.85
CA TYR A 100 -27.08 6.66 -0.81
C TYR A 100 -25.86 6.12 -0.05
N LEU A 101 -24.66 6.61 -0.36
CA LEU A 101 -23.43 6.19 0.30
C LEU A 101 -23.41 6.59 1.78
N SER A 102 -23.91 7.79 2.11
CA SER A 102 -24.09 8.23 3.51
C SER A 102 -25.00 7.29 4.30
N LYS A 103 -26.10 6.81 3.70
CA LYS A 103 -26.98 5.81 4.32
C LYS A 103 -26.27 4.49 4.56
N LEU A 104 -25.48 4.00 3.59
CA LEU A 104 -24.71 2.77 3.76
C LEU A 104 -23.71 2.87 4.93
N TYR A 105 -23.02 4.00 5.04
CA TYR A 105 -22.10 4.24 6.17
C TYR A 105 -22.82 4.20 7.52
N LYS A 106 -24.01 4.81 7.64
CA LYS A 106 -24.79 4.84 8.87
C LYS A 106 -25.40 3.49 9.25
N GLN A 107 -25.90 2.73 8.28
CA GLN A 107 -26.62 1.48 8.53
C GLN A 107 -25.76 0.38 9.16
N HIS A 108 -24.45 0.42 8.90
CA HIS A 108 -23.54 -0.64 9.32
C HIS A 108 -22.47 -0.17 10.31
N ASP A 109 -22.53 1.09 10.75
CA ASP A 109 -21.47 1.75 11.53
C ASP A 109 -20.08 1.51 10.93
N ILE A 110 -20.01 1.43 9.59
CA ILE A 110 -18.78 1.04 8.89
C ILE A 110 -17.80 2.21 8.93
N ALA A 111 -16.57 1.93 9.35
CA ALA A 111 -15.51 2.93 9.35
C ALA A 111 -15.22 3.41 7.91
N TRP A 112 -14.87 2.47 7.03
CA TRP A 112 -14.43 2.78 5.68
C TRP A 112 -14.97 1.77 4.65
N PHE A 113 -15.41 2.27 3.50
CA PHE A 113 -15.60 1.46 2.30
C PHE A 113 -14.45 1.75 1.33
N THR A 114 -13.74 0.70 0.94
CA THR A 114 -12.69 0.80 -0.07
C THR A 114 -13.32 0.90 -1.47
N PRO A 115 -12.61 1.44 -2.48
CA PRO A 115 -13.04 1.44 -3.88
C PRO A 115 -13.43 0.05 -4.39
N VAL A 116 -12.72 -0.99 -3.94
CA VAL A 116 -13.02 -2.39 -4.29
C VAL A 116 -14.44 -2.77 -3.86
N GLU A 117 -14.89 -2.32 -2.69
CA GLU A 117 -16.24 -2.57 -2.16
C GLU A 117 -17.30 -1.73 -2.87
N VAL A 118 -17.03 -0.43 -3.04
CA VAL A 118 -17.99 0.52 -3.65
C VAL A 118 -18.26 0.18 -5.12
N PHE A 119 -17.22 -0.19 -5.86
CA PHE A 119 -17.30 -0.36 -7.32
C PHE A 119 -17.23 -1.82 -7.77
N GLN A 120 -17.53 -2.78 -6.89
CA GLN A 120 -17.59 -4.17 -7.28
C GLN A 120 -18.67 -4.42 -8.36
N PRO A 121 -18.43 -5.33 -9.32
CA PRO A 121 -17.18 -6.05 -9.55
C PRO A 121 -16.16 -5.27 -10.41
N TRP A 122 -16.53 -4.08 -10.87
CA TRP A 122 -15.85 -3.33 -11.93
C TRP A 122 -14.42 -2.92 -11.59
N TYR A 123 -14.14 -2.55 -10.33
CA TYR A 123 -12.77 -2.25 -9.88
C TYR A 123 -11.87 -3.51 -9.99
N GLY A 124 -12.31 -4.64 -9.43
CA GLY A 124 -11.55 -5.90 -9.50
C GLY A 124 -11.43 -6.43 -10.94
N TYR A 125 -12.45 -6.23 -11.78
CA TYR A 125 -12.38 -6.57 -13.20
C TYR A 125 -11.37 -5.70 -13.96
N ALA A 126 -11.23 -4.42 -13.63
CA ALA A 126 -10.23 -3.55 -14.22
C ALA A 126 -8.81 -4.04 -13.92
N VAL A 127 -8.55 -4.40 -12.66
CA VAL A 127 -7.27 -4.99 -12.24
C VAL A 127 -7.01 -6.32 -12.98
N ALA A 128 -8.02 -7.20 -13.05
CA ALA A 128 -7.89 -8.47 -13.75
C ALA A 128 -7.62 -8.30 -15.25
N GLU A 129 -8.25 -7.31 -15.89
CA GLU A 129 -8.02 -6.96 -17.29
C GLU A 129 -6.58 -6.46 -17.52
N TYR A 130 -6.06 -5.61 -16.63
CA TYR A 130 -4.67 -5.18 -16.70
C TYR A 130 -3.69 -6.36 -16.58
N ILE A 131 -3.92 -7.24 -15.60
CA ILE A 131 -3.11 -8.45 -15.41
C ILE A 131 -3.18 -9.35 -16.66
N LEU A 132 -4.36 -9.61 -17.20
CA LEU A 132 -4.54 -10.44 -18.39
C LEU A 132 -3.78 -9.88 -19.61
N ARG A 133 -3.70 -8.56 -19.76
CA ARG A 133 -2.98 -7.89 -20.86
C ARG A 133 -1.45 -7.95 -20.70
N THR A 134 -0.96 -8.05 -19.47
CA THR A 134 0.48 -7.91 -19.16
C THR A 134 1.15 -9.22 -18.73
N MET A 135 0.38 -10.25 -18.40
CA MET A 135 0.92 -11.51 -17.90
C MET A 135 1.73 -12.24 -18.96
N ASP A 136 2.75 -12.98 -18.51
CA ASP A 136 3.47 -13.94 -19.34
C ASP A 136 2.56 -15.15 -19.62
N PRO A 137 2.15 -15.39 -20.89
CA PRO A 137 1.28 -16.51 -21.23
C PRO A 137 1.99 -17.88 -21.16
N SER A 138 3.32 -17.92 -21.01
CA SER A 138 4.10 -19.15 -20.95
C SER A 138 4.12 -19.81 -19.57
N ALA A 139 3.70 -19.08 -18.52
CA ALA A 139 3.68 -19.56 -17.15
C ALA A 139 2.26 -19.48 -16.54
N PRO A 140 1.91 -20.38 -15.60
CA PRO A 140 0.67 -20.26 -14.85
C PRO A 140 0.59 -18.94 -14.08
N LEU A 141 -0.55 -18.25 -14.14
CA LEU A 141 -0.76 -16.98 -13.46
C LEU A 141 -0.78 -17.17 -11.93
N LYS A 142 0.07 -16.41 -11.23
CA LYS A 142 0.11 -16.37 -9.76
C LYS A 142 -0.19 -14.96 -9.29
N ILE A 143 -1.18 -14.80 -8.43
CA ILE A 143 -1.54 -13.52 -7.81
C ILE A 143 -1.39 -13.67 -6.30
N TYR A 144 -0.68 -12.74 -5.68
CA TYR A 144 -0.66 -12.52 -4.24
C TYR A 144 -1.39 -11.21 -3.94
N GLU A 145 -2.38 -11.23 -3.07
CA GLU A 145 -3.07 -10.01 -2.61
C GLU A 145 -2.67 -9.76 -1.16
N VAL A 146 -2.00 -8.64 -0.89
CA VAL A 146 -1.70 -8.22 0.48
C VAL A 146 -2.88 -7.39 0.99
N GLY A 147 -3.40 -7.74 2.17
CA GLY A 147 -4.49 -6.98 2.79
C GLY A 147 -5.80 -7.05 1.99
N GLY A 148 -6.25 -8.25 1.60
CA GLY A 148 -7.44 -8.43 0.76
C GLY A 148 -8.79 -8.04 1.40
N GLY A 149 -8.76 -7.42 2.58
CA GLY A 149 -9.92 -6.94 3.32
C GLY A 149 -10.96 -8.03 3.50
N THR A 150 -12.10 -7.86 2.84
CA THR A 150 -13.26 -8.74 2.92
C THR A 150 -13.28 -9.87 1.88
N GLY A 151 -12.35 -9.86 0.91
CA GLY A 151 -12.21 -10.86 -0.16
C GLY A 151 -12.95 -10.51 -1.45
N THR A 152 -13.48 -9.29 -1.56
CA THR A 152 -14.20 -8.83 -2.76
C THR A 152 -13.30 -8.80 -4.00
N CYS A 153 -12.07 -8.29 -3.88
CA CYS A 153 -11.15 -8.22 -5.00
C CYS A 153 -10.82 -9.61 -5.54
N ALA A 154 -10.40 -10.53 -4.66
CA ALA A 154 -10.14 -11.92 -5.00
C ALA A 154 -11.31 -12.58 -5.73
N ASN A 155 -12.52 -12.45 -5.19
CA ASN A 155 -13.72 -13.01 -5.80
C ASN A 155 -13.99 -12.41 -7.19
N ASN A 156 -13.83 -11.10 -7.35
CA ASN A 156 -14.00 -10.41 -8.63
C ASN A 156 -12.95 -10.84 -9.66
N ILE A 157 -11.67 -10.86 -9.30
CA ILE A 157 -10.57 -11.24 -10.20
C ILE A 157 -10.73 -12.70 -10.64
N LEU A 158 -10.97 -13.63 -9.71
CA LEU A 158 -11.19 -15.04 -10.04
C LEU A 158 -12.41 -15.23 -10.95
N THR A 159 -13.51 -14.51 -10.69
CA THR A 159 -14.69 -14.52 -11.55
C THR A 159 -14.35 -13.99 -12.96
N TYR A 160 -13.59 -12.91 -13.06
CA TYR A 160 -13.16 -12.34 -14.34
C TYR A 160 -12.40 -13.36 -15.19
N PHE A 161 -11.35 -13.97 -14.63
CA PHE A 161 -10.55 -14.97 -15.33
C PHE A 161 -11.37 -16.20 -15.71
N LYS A 162 -12.27 -16.67 -14.84
CA LYS A 162 -13.18 -17.78 -15.15
C LYS A 162 -14.04 -17.50 -16.37
N LEU A 163 -14.56 -16.28 -16.50
CA LEU A 163 -15.47 -15.89 -17.58
C LEU A 163 -14.74 -15.49 -18.87
N ARG A 164 -13.60 -14.81 -18.77
CA ARG A 164 -12.93 -14.15 -19.91
C ARG A 164 -11.72 -14.90 -20.41
N ALA A 165 -11.03 -15.64 -19.54
CA ALA A 165 -9.81 -16.37 -19.86
C ALA A 165 -9.78 -17.75 -19.17
N PRO A 166 -10.76 -18.65 -19.47
CA PRO A 166 -10.92 -19.91 -18.76
C PRO A 166 -9.70 -20.83 -18.85
N ASN A 167 -8.89 -20.72 -19.91
CA ASN A 167 -7.64 -21.48 -20.03
C ASN A 167 -6.57 -21.00 -19.02
N VAL A 168 -6.48 -19.70 -18.77
CA VAL A 168 -5.61 -19.13 -17.73
C VAL A 168 -6.14 -19.56 -16.36
N TYR A 169 -7.45 -19.39 -16.14
CA TYR A 169 -8.12 -19.73 -14.90
C TYR A 169 -7.83 -21.16 -14.43
N LYS A 170 -7.84 -22.16 -15.33
CA LYS A 170 -7.58 -23.57 -15.00
C LYS A 170 -6.29 -23.82 -14.20
N SER A 171 -5.25 -23.00 -14.43
CA SER A 171 -3.94 -23.16 -13.81
C SER A 171 -3.55 -22.02 -12.88
N MET A 172 -4.39 -20.99 -12.76
CA MET A 172 -4.07 -19.82 -11.94
C MET A 172 -4.14 -20.14 -10.45
N THR A 173 -3.34 -19.41 -9.66
CA THR A 173 -3.40 -19.44 -8.20
C THR A 173 -3.54 -18.03 -7.66
N TYR A 174 -4.32 -17.88 -6.61
CA TYR A 174 -4.59 -16.65 -5.90
C TYR A 174 -4.34 -16.87 -4.42
N THR A 175 -3.36 -16.18 -3.86
CA THR A 175 -2.99 -16.28 -2.44
C THR A 175 -3.21 -14.94 -1.77
N SER A 176 -4.15 -14.86 -0.84
CA SER A 176 -4.23 -13.71 0.04
C SER A 176 -3.16 -13.80 1.13
N VAL A 177 -2.53 -12.68 1.45
CA VAL A 177 -1.59 -12.50 2.56
C VAL A 177 -2.23 -11.51 3.53
N GLU A 178 -2.71 -12.02 4.66
CA GLU A 178 -3.61 -11.28 5.56
C GLU A 178 -3.15 -11.43 7.01
N ILE A 179 -2.88 -10.32 7.68
CA ILE A 179 -2.41 -10.31 9.07
C ILE A 179 -3.54 -10.64 10.06
N SER A 180 -4.78 -10.25 9.76
CA SER A 180 -5.94 -10.47 10.61
C SER A 180 -6.57 -11.84 10.36
N ALA A 181 -6.51 -12.72 11.36
CA ALA A 181 -7.15 -14.04 11.29
C ALA A 181 -8.67 -13.96 11.02
N ALA A 182 -9.33 -12.90 11.53
CA ALA A 182 -10.75 -12.66 11.30
C ALA A 182 -11.03 -12.32 9.82
N LEU A 183 -10.24 -11.42 9.22
CA LEU A 183 -10.36 -11.08 7.79
C LEU A 183 -9.97 -12.26 6.91
N ALA A 184 -8.91 -13.01 7.25
CA ALA A 184 -8.51 -14.22 6.55
C ALA A 184 -9.65 -15.23 6.45
N LYS A 185 -10.37 -15.46 7.55
CA LYS A 185 -11.57 -16.33 7.57
C LYS A 185 -12.70 -15.75 6.72
N LYS A 186 -12.94 -14.44 6.80
CA LYS A 186 -13.99 -13.74 6.02
C LYS A 186 -13.73 -13.83 4.50
N GLN A 187 -12.49 -13.60 4.07
CA GLN A 187 -12.05 -13.70 2.69
C GLN A 187 -12.27 -15.12 2.15
N LYS A 188 -11.81 -16.14 2.90
CA LYS A 188 -12.02 -17.54 2.54
C LYS A 188 -13.51 -17.87 2.41
N ALA A 189 -14.31 -17.52 3.41
CA ALA A 189 -15.76 -17.78 3.37
C ALA A 189 -16.44 -17.13 2.16
N ARG A 190 -16.05 -15.89 1.81
CA ARG A 190 -16.58 -15.17 0.63
C ARG A 190 -16.19 -15.84 -0.68
N VAL A 191 -14.91 -16.11 -0.89
CA VAL A 191 -14.43 -16.68 -2.17
C VAL A 191 -14.94 -18.11 -2.38
N GLU A 192 -15.08 -18.89 -1.30
CA GLU A 192 -15.56 -20.28 -1.37
C GLU A 192 -17.08 -20.42 -1.63
N THR A 193 -17.84 -19.31 -1.64
CA THR A 193 -19.25 -19.29 -2.09
C THR A 193 -19.36 -19.71 -3.55
N VAL A 194 -18.35 -19.41 -4.37
CA VAL A 194 -18.24 -19.89 -5.75
C VAL A 194 -17.41 -21.18 -5.73
N ILE A 195 -18.09 -22.33 -5.84
CA ILE A 195 -17.46 -23.66 -5.72
C ILE A 195 -16.20 -23.81 -6.58
N SER A 196 -16.22 -23.27 -7.81
CA SER A 196 -15.08 -23.36 -8.72
C SER A 196 -13.85 -22.59 -8.24
N HIS A 197 -13.97 -21.63 -7.32
CA HIS A 197 -12.84 -20.83 -6.81
C HIS A 197 -12.05 -21.56 -5.71
N ARG A 198 -12.62 -22.59 -5.07
CA ARG A 198 -11.99 -23.33 -3.95
C ARG A 198 -10.62 -23.91 -4.30
N GLY A 199 -10.43 -24.33 -5.55
CA GLY A 199 -9.14 -24.88 -6.03
C GLY A 199 -8.09 -23.84 -6.41
N HIS A 200 -8.46 -22.55 -6.43
CA HIS A 200 -7.58 -21.46 -6.88
C HIS A 200 -7.22 -20.48 -5.77
N PHE A 201 -7.98 -20.46 -4.67
CA PHE A 201 -7.81 -19.48 -3.60
C PHE A 201 -7.25 -20.11 -2.32
N MET A 202 -6.25 -19.45 -1.74
CA MET A 202 -5.73 -19.76 -0.41
C MET A 202 -5.40 -18.49 0.37
N VAL A 203 -5.24 -18.63 1.68
CA VAL A 203 -4.89 -17.51 2.57
C VAL A 203 -3.68 -17.90 3.41
N ASN A 204 -2.64 -17.09 3.33
CA ASN A 204 -1.50 -17.11 4.25
C ASN A 204 -1.76 -16.08 5.34
N CYS A 205 -2.14 -16.56 6.53
CA CYS A 205 -2.42 -15.68 7.66
C CYS A 205 -1.11 -15.24 8.32
N GLY A 206 -0.78 -13.96 8.25
CA GLY A 206 0.41 -13.35 8.84
C GLY A 206 0.79 -12.02 8.18
N SER A 207 1.80 -11.35 8.73
CA SER A 207 2.27 -10.07 8.20
C SER A 207 2.98 -10.26 6.85
N ALA A 208 2.64 -9.44 5.86
CA ALA A 208 3.36 -9.43 4.58
C ALA A 208 4.82 -8.95 4.71
N SER A 209 5.15 -8.23 5.78
CA SER A 209 6.52 -7.82 6.11
C SER A 209 7.34 -8.93 6.81
N ASP A 210 6.72 -10.10 7.07
CA ASP A 210 7.40 -11.26 7.64
C ASP A 210 7.64 -12.31 6.55
N ALA A 211 8.92 -12.59 6.26
CA ALA A 211 9.32 -13.60 5.28
C ALA A 211 8.71 -14.99 5.56
N ARG A 212 8.44 -15.33 6.83
CA ARG A 212 7.83 -16.62 7.22
C ARG A 212 6.43 -16.80 6.63
N THR A 213 5.67 -15.71 6.48
CA THR A 213 4.32 -15.72 5.88
C THR A 213 4.34 -16.10 4.40
N TRP A 214 5.48 -15.89 3.72
CA TRP A 214 5.65 -16.21 2.30
C TRP A 214 6.18 -17.62 2.05
N GLY A 215 6.61 -18.34 3.10
CA GLY A 215 7.22 -19.66 3.01
C GLY A 215 8.59 -19.62 2.34
N THR A 216 8.82 -20.47 1.35
CA THR A 216 10.07 -20.47 0.58
C THR A 216 10.10 -19.34 -0.45
N VAL A 217 11.30 -18.85 -0.77
CA VAL A 217 11.50 -17.94 -1.89
C VAL A 217 11.00 -18.58 -3.19
N ASN A 218 10.25 -17.83 -4.00
CA ASN A 218 9.73 -18.29 -5.28
C ASN A 218 10.01 -17.26 -6.36
N ALA A 219 10.84 -17.62 -7.33
CA ALA A 219 11.22 -16.76 -8.45
C ALA A 219 10.32 -16.95 -9.71
N SER A 220 9.22 -17.69 -9.61
CA SER A 220 8.25 -17.72 -10.70
C SER A 220 7.66 -16.32 -10.92
N PRO A 221 7.38 -15.90 -12.16
CA PRO A 221 6.61 -14.69 -12.41
C PRO A 221 5.30 -14.70 -11.62
N CYS A 222 5.00 -13.60 -10.94
CA CYS A 222 3.76 -13.43 -10.19
C CYS A 222 3.36 -11.96 -10.12
N TYR A 223 2.10 -11.71 -9.83
CA TYR A 223 1.61 -10.38 -9.46
C TYR A 223 1.47 -10.31 -7.95
N ILE A 224 1.90 -9.19 -7.37
CA ILE A 224 1.52 -8.77 -6.02
C ILE A 224 0.63 -7.56 -6.17
N ILE A 225 -0.57 -7.61 -5.59
CA ILE A 225 -1.53 -6.54 -5.60
C ILE A 225 -1.82 -6.06 -4.17
N MET A 226 -1.95 -4.74 -3.99
CA MET A 226 -2.19 -4.11 -2.68
C MET A 226 -3.05 -2.85 -2.86
N PHE A 227 -4.26 -2.82 -2.32
CA PHE A 227 -5.18 -1.69 -2.48
C PHE A 227 -5.61 -1.17 -1.12
N GLU A 228 -5.31 0.10 -0.82
CA GLU A 228 -5.49 0.71 0.51
C GLU A 228 -4.77 -0.12 1.59
N VAL A 229 -3.45 -0.18 1.44
CA VAL A 229 -2.54 -0.93 2.33
C VAL A 229 -1.38 -0.06 2.74
N LEU A 230 -0.84 0.75 1.83
CA LEU A 230 0.36 1.55 2.06
C LEU A 230 0.09 2.68 3.06
N ASP A 231 -1.11 3.25 3.01
CA ASP A 231 -1.56 4.28 3.94
C ASP A 231 -1.57 3.80 5.39
N ASN A 232 -1.92 2.55 5.68
CA ASN A 232 -1.88 2.02 7.04
C ASN A 232 -0.53 1.44 7.46
N LEU A 233 0.50 1.44 6.59
CA LEU A 233 1.82 0.97 6.99
C LEU A 233 2.47 1.94 7.99
N PRO A 234 3.02 1.45 9.11
CA PRO A 234 3.63 2.31 10.12
C PRO A 234 4.80 3.13 9.57
N HIS A 235 4.81 4.41 9.93
CA HIS A 235 5.90 5.35 9.63
C HIS A 235 6.69 5.67 10.90
N ASP A 236 7.97 5.97 10.74
CA ASP A 236 8.75 6.62 11.80
C ASP A 236 8.71 8.14 11.65
N LEU A 237 8.80 8.83 12.78
CA LEU A 237 8.88 10.29 12.84
C LEU A 237 10.33 10.69 13.12
N VAL A 238 10.86 11.59 12.28
CA VAL A 238 12.23 12.09 12.40
C VAL A 238 12.26 13.62 12.48
N TYR A 239 13.26 14.13 13.18
CA TYR A 239 13.44 15.55 13.45
C TYR A 239 14.84 16.03 13.17
N ARG A 240 14.98 17.27 12.73
CA ARG A 240 16.23 18.00 12.87
C ARG A 240 15.93 19.47 13.14
N GLU A 241 16.69 20.08 14.03
CA GLU A 241 16.50 21.48 14.43
C GLU A 241 16.77 22.46 13.29
N THR A 242 17.75 22.14 12.44
CA THR A 242 18.08 22.92 11.24
C THR A 242 18.45 21.97 10.10
N PRO A 243 18.51 22.43 8.84
CA PRO A 243 18.97 21.61 7.73
C PRO A 243 20.41 21.05 7.88
N LYS A 244 21.22 21.63 8.77
CA LYS A 244 22.59 21.18 9.06
C LYS A 244 22.68 20.26 10.28
N SER A 245 21.65 20.22 11.12
CA SER A 245 21.61 19.37 12.30
C SER A 245 21.43 17.91 11.89
N PRO A 246 22.02 16.95 12.64
CA PRO A 246 21.76 15.54 12.41
C PRO A 246 20.27 15.23 12.62
N TRP A 247 19.77 14.23 11.90
CA TRP A 247 18.44 13.68 12.18
C TRP A 247 18.43 12.99 13.55
N LEU A 248 17.33 13.17 14.27
CA LEU A 248 16.95 12.46 15.48
C LEU A 248 15.74 11.57 15.17
N GLU A 249 15.71 10.40 15.78
CA GLU A 249 14.55 9.49 15.74
C GLU A 249 13.61 9.81 16.91
N THR A 250 12.30 9.77 16.67
CA THR A 250 11.30 9.94 17.72
C THR A 250 10.93 8.60 18.35
N TRP A 251 10.78 8.61 19.66
CA TRP A 251 10.31 7.51 20.49
C TRP A 251 9.03 7.94 21.22
N VAL A 252 8.14 6.99 21.47
CA VAL A 252 6.97 7.14 22.33
C VAL A 252 7.30 6.56 23.69
N VAL A 253 7.23 7.39 24.73
CA VAL A 253 7.47 7.00 26.12
C VAL A 253 6.26 7.35 26.97
N GLN A 254 6.03 6.59 28.03
CA GLN A 254 4.99 6.91 28.99
C GLN A 254 5.54 7.90 30.03
N ASP A 255 4.92 9.06 30.13
CA ASP A 255 5.25 10.04 31.16
C ASP A 255 4.95 9.46 32.55
N GLN A 256 5.93 9.57 33.46
CA GLN A 256 5.83 8.91 34.77
C GLN A 256 4.74 9.50 35.65
N THR A 257 4.45 10.80 35.47
CA THR A 257 3.53 11.59 36.31
C THR A 257 2.10 11.46 35.80
N SER A 258 1.85 11.83 34.55
CA SER A 258 0.53 11.85 33.93
C SER A 258 0.05 10.49 33.43
N LYS A 259 0.96 9.52 33.28
CA LYS A 259 0.73 8.22 32.60
C LYS A 259 0.33 8.33 31.13
N ASN A 260 0.34 9.53 30.55
CA ASN A 260 0.09 9.75 29.14
C ASN A 260 1.34 9.41 28.31
N TYR A 261 1.13 9.06 27.05
CA TYR A 261 2.24 8.91 26.11
C TYR A 261 2.71 10.28 25.62
N VAL A 262 4.03 10.43 25.48
CA VAL A 262 4.70 11.63 24.97
C VAL A 262 5.80 11.24 23.99
N GLU A 263 6.16 12.17 23.11
CA GLU A 263 7.30 12.03 22.19
C GLU A 263 8.62 12.39 22.89
N GLU A 264 9.64 11.55 22.69
CA GLU A 264 11.03 11.80 23.09
C GLU A 264 11.93 11.72 21.85
N ARG A 265 12.81 12.70 21.62
CA ARG A 265 13.77 12.68 20.51
C ARG A 265 15.08 12.04 20.96
N ARG A 266 15.60 11.09 20.20
CA ARG A 266 16.87 10.41 20.49
C ARG A 266 17.83 10.48 19.29
N PRO A 267 19.15 10.36 19.52
CA PRO A 267 20.11 10.23 18.43
C PRO A 267 19.75 9.08 17.49
N LEU A 268 19.83 9.32 16.18
CA LEU A 268 19.50 8.33 15.15
C LEU A 268 20.40 7.08 15.24
N GLN A 269 19.81 5.96 15.64
CA GLN A 269 20.49 4.69 15.80
C GLN A 269 19.87 3.59 14.95
N ASP A 270 18.56 3.61 14.77
CA ASP A 270 17.82 2.55 14.10
C ASP A 270 18.26 2.37 12.63
N PRO A 271 18.64 1.14 12.22
CA PRO A 271 19.15 0.89 10.88
C PRO A 271 18.09 1.01 9.78
N LEU A 272 16.79 0.79 10.08
CA LEU A 272 15.72 0.93 9.10
C LEU A 272 15.39 2.41 8.86
N ILE A 273 15.36 3.24 9.91
CA ILE A 273 15.22 4.70 9.80
C ILE A 273 16.38 5.27 8.97
N LYS A 274 17.63 4.87 9.24
CA LYS A 274 18.81 5.30 8.47
C LYS A 274 18.66 4.99 6.97
N ARG A 275 18.38 3.74 6.60
CA ARG A 275 18.20 3.35 5.19
C ARG A 275 17.04 4.10 4.53
N CYS A 276 15.92 4.26 5.23
CA CYS A 276 14.77 4.98 4.71
C CYS A 276 15.09 6.47 4.48
N LEU A 277 15.84 7.10 5.39
CA LEU A 277 16.34 8.47 5.23
C LEU A 277 17.32 8.60 4.05
N ASP A 278 18.23 7.64 3.88
CA ASP A 278 19.18 7.64 2.76
C ASP A 278 18.44 7.67 1.42
N VAL A 279 17.44 6.80 1.24
CA VAL A 279 16.61 6.79 0.02
C VAL A 279 15.77 8.07 -0.11
N THR A 280 15.22 8.56 1.00
CA THR A 280 14.40 9.79 1.01
C THR A 280 15.22 11.02 0.57
N THR A 281 16.46 11.13 1.03
CA THR A 281 17.32 12.31 0.85
C THR A 281 18.20 12.28 -0.40
N ALA A 282 18.45 11.10 -0.99
CA ALA A 282 19.35 10.90 -2.14
C ALA A 282 19.10 11.80 -3.36
N VAL A 283 17.91 12.41 -3.52
CA VAL A 283 17.56 13.24 -4.69
C VAL A 283 17.64 14.74 -4.42
N SER A 284 18.09 15.18 -3.25
CA SER A 284 18.35 16.62 -3.02
C SER A 284 19.48 17.18 -3.90
N GLY A 285 20.18 16.33 -4.66
CA GLY A 285 21.28 16.69 -5.57
C GLY A 285 20.95 16.77 -7.07
N THR A 286 19.76 16.37 -7.54
CA THR A 286 19.43 16.40 -8.98
C THR A 286 17.97 16.81 -9.24
N SER A 287 17.81 18.06 -9.69
CA SER A 287 16.64 18.64 -10.38
C SER A 287 15.25 18.35 -9.81
N SER A 288 14.80 19.19 -8.88
CA SER A 288 13.38 19.44 -8.61
C SER A 288 13.12 20.94 -8.74
N LEU A 289 12.75 21.39 -9.94
CA LEU A 289 12.27 22.75 -10.19
C LEU A 289 10.80 22.95 -9.80
N VAL A 290 10.17 21.96 -9.13
CA VAL A 290 8.79 22.05 -8.63
C VAL A 290 8.72 21.58 -7.18
N ALA A 291 9.69 21.96 -6.35
CA ALA A 291 9.52 21.94 -4.91
C ALA A 291 8.74 23.20 -4.52
N SER A 292 7.44 23.01 -4.31
CA SER A 292 6.46 23.96 -3.78
C SER A 292 7.05 25.03 -2.87
N ALA A 293 6.68 26.30 -3.11
CA ALA A 293 7.24 27.52 -2.51
C ALA A 293 7.32 27.52 -0.96
N LYS A 294 6.57 26.65 -0.29
CA LYS A 294 6.64 26.43 1.17
C LYS A 294 7.96 25.80 1.65
N SER A 295 8.55 24.87 0.88
CA SER A 295 9.81 24.20 1.25
C SER A 295 11.05 25.10 1.07
N SER A 296 10.93 26.11 0.22
CA SER A 296 11.99 27.09 -0.03
C SER A 296 12.02 28.13 1.10
N LEU A 297 10.85 28.45 1.67
CA LEU A 297 10.73 29.37 2.80
C LEU A 297 11.29 28.75 4.09
N SER A 298 11.02 27.47 4.39
CA SER A 298 11.60 26.80 5.56
C SER A 298 13.12 26.65 5.48
N ARG A 299 13.67 26.40 4.28
CA ARG A 299 15.11 26.36 4.02
C ARG A 299 15.79 27.71 4.22
N LEU A 300 15.10 28.82 3.94
CA LEU A 300 15.63 30.17 4.15
C LEU A 300 15.54 30.62 5.62
N LEU A 301 14.61 30.05 6.40
CA LEU A 301 14.27 30.49 7.75
C LEU A 301 14.95 29.69 8.87
N HIS A 302 15.89 28.77 8.56
CA HIS A 302 16.53 27.90 9.56
C HIS A 302 15.53 27.17 10.49
N LEU A 303 14.37 26.79 9.97
CA LEU A 303 13.32 26.19 10.79
C LEU A 303 13.57 24.70 11.02
N ALA A 304 13.10 24.24 12.19
CA ALA A 304 13.06 22.84 12.51
C ALA A 304 12.22 22.05 11.49
N GLU A 305 12.73 20.88 11.11
CA GLU A 305 12.08 19.97 10.19
C GLU A 305 11.56 18.75 10.92
N LEU A 306 10.30 18.42 10.62
CA LEU A 306 9.61 17.23 11.10
C LEU A 306 9.12 16.45 9.88
N SER A 307 9.42 15.17 9.81
CA SER A 307 9.05 14.33 8.67
C SER A 307 8.64 12.94 9.11
N TRP A 308 7.55 12.46 8.54
CA TRP A 308 7.13 11.07 8.60
C TRP A 308 7.78 10.33 7.44
N ILE A 309 8.45 9.22 7.74
CA ILE A 309 9.17 8.41 6.75
C ILE A 309 8.59 6.98 6.73
N PRO A 310 8.36 6.40 5.54
CA PRO A 310 7.59 5.16 5.36
C PRO A 310 8.44 3.91 5.63
N THR A 311 8.95 3.76 6.85
CA THR A 311 9.80 2.62 7.24
C THR A 311 9.08 1.27 7.14
N GLY A 312 7.79 1.20 7.47
CA GLY A 312 6.97 0.01 7.25
C GLY A 312 6.84 -0.38 5.77
N CYS A 313 6.71 0.61 4.88
CA CYS A 313 6.72 0.38 3.43
C CYS A 313 8.06 -0.17 2.95
N LEU A 314 9.18 0.41 3.38
CA LEU A 314 10.51 -0.10 3.05
C LEU A 314 10.69 -1.55 3.51
N GLN A 315 10.30 -1.86 4.74
CA GLN A 315 10.38 -3.23 5.27
C GLN A 315 9.54 -4.23 4.47
N LEU A 316 8.33 -3.83 4.09
CA LEU A 316 7.46 -4.64 3.23
C LEU A 316 8.14 -4.89 1.87
N LEU A 317 8.56 -3.84 1.17
CA LEU A 317 9.19 -3.94 -0.15
C LEU A 317 10.48 -4.79 -0.12
N GLU A 318 11.33 -4.62 0.88
CA GLU A 318 12.52 -5.48 1.10
C GLU A 318 12.11 -6.96 1.25
N THR A 319 10.99 -7.24 1.92
CA THR A 319 10.48 -8.61 2.08
C THR A 319 9.92 -9.15 0.77
N LEU A 320 9.13 -8.35 0.05
CA LEU A 320 8.53 -8.75 -1.22
C LEU A 320 9.60 -9.09 -2.27
N HIS A 321 10.60 -8.24 -2.47
CA HIS A 321 11.69 -8.49 -3.42
C HIS A 321 12.56 -9.68 -3.02
N ARG A 322 12.74 -9.93 -1.73
CA ARG A 322 13.45 -11.12 -1.24
C ARG A 322 12.68 -12.41 -1.51
N MET A 323 11.36 -12.40 -1.26
CA MET A 323 10.54 -13.61 -1.30
C MET A 323 9.98 -13.91 -2.68
N ARG A 324 9.75 -12.87 -3.51
CA ARG A 324 9.18 -12.92 -4.85
C ARG A 324 9.97 -11.99 -5.79
N PRO A 325 11.25 -12.29 -6.08
CA PRO A 325 12.14 -11.38 -6.83
C PRO A 325 11.64 -11.04 -8.24
N ASN A 326 10.83 -11.90 -8.85
CA ASN A 326 10.26 -11.72 -10.19
C ASN A 326 8.80 -11.23 -10.16
N MET A 327 8.39 -10.57 -9.07
CA MET A 327 7.04 -10.00 -8.97
C MET A 327 6.84 -8.83 -9.94
N ALA A 328 5.64 -8.70 -10.48
CA ALA A 328 5.03 -7.44 -10.88
C ALA A 328 4.23 -6.89 -9.69
N LEU A 329 4.34 -5.59 -9.41
CA LEU A 329 3.63 -4.92 -8.33
C LEU A 329 2.55 -4.01 -8.91
N ILE A 330 1.32 -4.13 -8.41
CA ILE A 330 0.21 -3.20 -8.71
C ILE A 330 -0.36 -2.74 -7.38
N THR A 331 -0.23 -1.47 -7.04
CA THR A 331 -0.77 -0.94 -5.79
C THR A 331 -1.48 0.37 -6.00
N SER A 332 -2.52 0.63 -5.21
CA SER A 332 -3.27 1.88 -5.24
C SER A 332 -3.51 2.38 -3.83
N ASP A 333 -3.35 3.69 -3.66
CA ASP A 333 -3.53 4.36 -2.38
C ASP A 333 -3.74 5.88 -2.52
N PHE A 334 -4.05 6.55 -1.42
CA PHE A 334 -4.15 8.00 -1.33
C PHE A 334 -2.81 8.66 -1.63
N SER A 335 -2.79 9.60 -2.57
CA SER A 335 -1.63 10.44 -2.91
C SER A 335 -1.60 11.77 -2.15
N SER A 336 -2.70 12.14 -1.49
CA SER A 336 -2.80 13.36 -0.68
C SER A 336 -3.93 13.30 0.33
N LEU A 337 -3.68 13.82 1.54
CA LEU A 337 -4.64 14.02 2.61
C LEU A 337 -4.66 15.53 2.97
N PRO A 338 -5.55 16.34 2.36
CA PRO A 338 -5.50 17.80 2.47
C PRO A 338 -5.86 18.33 3.87
N ASP A 339 -6.66 17.58 4.64
CA ASP A 339 -7.19 17.99 5.93
C ASP A 339 -6.28 17.62 7.13
N VAL A 340 -5.03 17.23 6.85
CA VAL A 340 -4.09 16.84 7.90
C VAL A 340 -3.71 18.02 8.80
N THR A 341 -3.92 17.85 10.11
CA THR A 341 -3.56 18.84 11.13
C THR A 341 -2.31 18.44 11.92
N ILE A 342 -1.94 17.16 11.90
CA ILE A 342 -0.72 16.65 12.52
C ILE A 342 0.50 17.26 11.82
N SER A 343 1.49 17.66 12.61
CA SER A 343 2.69 18.33 12.10
C SER A 343 3.64 17.37 11.37
N GLY A 344 4.33 17.90 10.36
CA GLY A 344 5.40 17.24 9.64
C GLY A 344 5.05 16.88 8.21
N ALA A 345 6.08 16.74 7.36
CA ALA A 345 5.89 16.28 5.99
C ALA A 345 5.36 14.84 5.97
N ARG A 346 4.36 14.57 5.11
CA ARG A 346 3.66 13.27 5.01
C ARG A 346 2.98 12.82 6.31
N ALA A 347 2.50 13.76 7.13
CA ALA A 347 1.80 13.44 8.35
C ALA A 347 0.53 12.59 8.11
N PRO A 348 0.16 11.73 9.07
CA PRO A 348 -1.04 10.91 8.97
C PRO A 348 -2.29 11.71 9.31
N ILE A 349 -3.44 11.23 8.86
CA ILE A 349 -4.72 11.48 9.54
C ILE A 349 -4.90 10.40 10.60
N VAL A 350 -5.40 10.83 11.76
CA VAL A 350 -5.81 9.93 12.85
C VAL A 350 -7.29 10.15 13.06
N ALA A 351 -8.12 9.15 12.79
CA ALA A 351 -9.57 9.32 12.75
C ALA A 351 -10.30 8.16 13.42
N SER A 352 -11.25 8.49 14.30
CA SER A 352 -12.22 7.53 14.81
C SER A 352 -13.58 7.77 14.15
N LYS A 353 -14.34 6.69 13.95
CA LYS A 353 -15.72 6.78 13.53
C LYS A 353 -16.64 6.22 14.59
N GLU A 354 -17.69 6.97 14.91
CA GLU A 354 -18.76 6.61 15.84
C GLU A 354 -20.09 7.14 15.30
N ASN A 355 -21.12 6.29 15.24
CA ASN A 355 -22.46 6.66 14.75
C ASN A 355 -22.48 7.22 13.31
N GLY A 356 -21.53 6.77 12.48
CA GLY A 356 -21.36 7.26 11.10
C GLY A 356 -20.71 8.65 10.97
N GLU A 357 -20.32 9.28 12.08
CA GLU A 357 -19.58 10.55 12.08
C GLU A 357 -18.08 10.29 12.28
N THR A 358 -17.26 11.04 11.55
CA THR A 358 -15.79 10.94 11.62
C THR A 358 -15.27 12.04 12.54
N LYS A 359 -14.39 11.67 13.47
CA LYS A 359 -13.71 12.57 14.38
C LYS A 359 -12.21 12.42 14.21
N ASP A 360 -11.58 13.51 13.77
CA ASP A 360 -10.14 13.60 13.64
C ASP A 360 -9.49 13.93 14.99
N HIS A 361 -8.34 13.30 15.25
CA HIS A 361 -7.54 13.50 16.45
C HIS A 361 -6.31 14.34 16.10
N SER A 362 -5.89 15.19 17.03
CA SER A 362 -4.71 16.06 16.85
C SER A 362 -3.39 15.34 17.06
N THR A 363 -3.41 14.09 17.52
CA THR A 363 -2.23 13.28 17.79
C THR A 363 -2.49 11.78 17.58
N TYR A 364 -1.48 11.06 17.10
CA TYR A 364 -1.51 9.59 16.99
C TYR A 364 -1.33 8.90 18.34
N LEU A 365 -0.86 9.61 19.36
CA LEU A 365 -0.67 9.06 20.71
C LEU A 365 -2.00 8.67 21.38
N GLU A 366 -3.12 9.20 20.89
CA GLU A 366 -4.46 8.88 21.39
C GLU A 366 -5.11 7.70 20.64
N ALA A 367 -4.49 7.21 19.56
CA ALA A 367 -5.05 6.23 18.64
C ALA A 367 -5.05 4.77 19.15
N MET A 368 -5.19 4.56 20.46
CA MET A 368 -5.05 3.28 21.19
C MET A 368 -6.10 2.22 20.82
N GLY A 369 -6.12 1.75 19.57
CA GLY A 369 -7.06 0.76 19.03
C GLY A 369 -8.42 1.31 18.59
N ASN A 370 -8.72 2.58 18.89
CA ASN A 370 -10.04 3.17 18.65
C ASN A 370 -10.10 4.06 17.41
N ALA A 371 -8.94 4.53 16.95
CA ALA A 371 -8.80 5.37 15.76
C ALA A 371 -7.91 4.65 14.73
N ASP A 372 -8.26 4.88 13.48
CA ASP A 372 -7.42 4.54 12.35
C ASP A 372 -6.28 5.55 12.24
N ILE A 373 -5.15 5.12 11.68
CA ILE A 373 -3.98 5.94 11.40
C ILE A 373 -3.58 5.63 9.96
N PHE A 374 -3.67 6.63 9.10
CA PHE A 374 -3.38 6.44 7.68
C PHE A 374 -2.64 7.63 7.09
N PHE A 375 -1.70 7.34 6.19
CA PHE A 375 -0.72 8.26 5.64
C PHE A 375 -0.98 8.53 4.15
N PRO A 376 -0.72 9.74 3.65
CA PRO A 376 -0.64 9.94 2.21
C PRO A 376 0.60 9.22 1.65
N THR A 377 0.42 8.45 0.58
CA THR A 377 1.51 7.83 -0.14
C THR A 377 2.23 8.85 -1.04
N ASP A 378 3.51 9.08 -0.76
CA ASP A 378 4.42 9.79 -1.67
C ASP A 378 4.87 8.83 -2.78
N PHE A 379 4.15 8.82 -3.90
CA PHE A 379 4.37 7.87 -5.00
C PHE A 379 5.77 7.98 -5.64
N GLN A 380 6.43 9.14 -5.57
CA GLN A 380 7.82 9.27 -6.05
C GLN A 380 8.81 8.68 -5.05
N LEU A 381 8.53 8.78 -3.75
CA LEU A 381 9.31 8.08 -2.73
C LEU A 381 9.06 6.57 -2.79
N LEU A 382 7.83 6.13 -2.99
CA LEU A 382 7.47 4.72 -3.17
C LEU A 382 8.28 4.07 -4.30
N GLU A 383 8.32 4.70 -5.48
CA GLU A 383 9.11 4.23 -6.62
C GLU A 383 10.59 4.05 -6.25
N ARG A 384 11.18 5.03 -5.54
CA ARG A 384 12.57 4.95 -5.09
C ARG A 384 12.82 3.83 -4.09
N LEU A 385 11.94 3.66 -3.11
CA LEU A 385 12.05 2.60 -2.11
C LEU A 385 11.91 1.21 -2.74
N ASP A 386 11.02 1.08 -3.72
CA ASP A 386 10.80 -0.14 -4.46
C ASP A 386 12.02 -0.49 -5.32
N HIS A 387 12.57 0.47 -6.07
CA HIS A 387 13.79 0.28 -6.86
C HIS A 387 15.02 0.01 -5.99
N TYR A 388 15.15 0.69 -4.86
CA TYR A 388 16.18 0.41 -3.86
C TYR A 388 16.07 -1.04 -3.36
N SER A 389 14.88 -1.47 -2.99
CA SER A 389 14.63 -2.84 -2.49
C SER A 389 14.88 -3.89 -3.56
N ALA A 390 14.46 -3.63 -4.81
CA ALA A 390 14.73 -4.50 -5.95
C ALA A 390 16.25 -4.67 -6.16
N THR A 391 17.01 -3.57 -6.13
CA THR A 391 18.47 -3.58 -6.29
C THR A 391 19.16 -4.35 -5.18
N LEU A 392 18.70 -4.18 -3.93
CA LEU A 392 19.26 -4.84 -2.76
C LEU A 392 19.17 -6.38 -2.85
N PHE A 393 18.12 -6.90 -3.49
CA PHE A 393 17.88 -8.34 -3.62
C PHE A 393 18.04 -8.87 -5.06
N ALA A 394 18.54 -8.05 -5.99
CA ALA A 394 18.80 -8.45 -7.36
C ALA A 394 19.92 -9.51 -7.39
N LYS A 395 19.66 -10.66 -8.02
CA LYS A 395 20.65 -11.75 -8.17
C LYS A 395 21.55 -11.60 -9.40
N THR A 396 21.15 -10.75 -10.35
CA THR A 396 21.84 -10.53 -11.62
C THR A 396 21.76 -9.06 -12.01
N GLU A 397 22.78 -8.54 -12.70
CA GLU A 397 22.92 -7.12 -13.10
C GLU A 397 21.84 -6.62 -14.08
N THR A 398 20.95 -7.48 -14.57
CA THR A 398 20.00 -7.20 -15.68
C THR A 398 18.52 -7.14 -15.28
N SER A 399 18.19 -7.11 -13.99
CA SER A 399 16.79 -6.96 -13.54
C SER A 399 16.31 -5.52 -13.68
N GLU A 400 16.28 -5.00 -14.91
CA GLU A 400 15.63 -3.73 -15.22
C GLU A 400 14.12 -3.84 -14.92
N ARG A 401 13.56 -2.74 -14.44
CA ARG A 401 12.16 -2.66 -14.01
C ARG A 401 11.56 -1.38 -14.56
N ILE A 402 10.32 -1.47 -15.02
CA ILE A 402 9.56 -0.34 -15.54
C ILE A 402 8.47 -0.02 -14.53
N SER A 403 8.60 1.14 -13.90
CA SER A 403 7.64 1.72 -12.98
C SER A 403 6.78 2.76 -13.69
N THR A 404 5.54 2.93 -13.24
CA THR A 404 4.64 3.97 -13.73
C THR A 404 3.67 4.36 -12.61
N VAL A 405 3.43 5.67 -12.48
CA VAL A 405 2.42 6.24 -11.59
C VAL A 405 1.34 6.89 -12.44
N VAL A 406 0.08 6.50 -12.25
CA VAL A 406 -1.09 7.09 -12.92
C VAL A 406 -2.16 7.43 -11.89
N THR A 407 -3.05 8.35 -12.23
CA THR A 407 -4.26 8.58 -11.42
C THR A 407 -5.18 7.37 -11.47
N SER A 408 -5.99 7.18 -10.43
CA SER A 408 -6.99 6.11 -10.43
C SER A 408 -7.98 6.25 -11.58
N ALA A 409 -8.36 7.48 -11.94
CA ALA A 409 -9.21 7.73 -13.11
C ALA A 409 -8.58 7.21 -14.41
N GLU A 410 -7.32 7.57 -14.69
CA GLU A 410 -6.60 7.10 -15.89
C GLU A 410 -6.49 5.57 -15.94
N PHE A 411 -6.19 4.91 -14.81
CA PHE A 411 -6.14 3.45 -14.75
C PHE A 411 -7.51 2.83 -15.06
N MET A 412 -8.58 3.37 -14.47
CA MET A 412 -9.94 2.87 -14.64
C MET A 412 -10.48 3.12 -16.04
N GLU A 413 -10.21 4.26 -16.65
CA GLU A 413 -10.60 4.53 -18.04
C GLU A 413 -9.99 3.53 -19.03
N GLN A 414 -8.78 3.06 -18.76
CA GLN A 414 -8.08 2.10 -19.62
C GLN A 414 -8.55 0.65 -19.42
N CYS A 415 -8.98 0.29 -18.22
CA CYS A 415 -9.15 -1.11 -17.81
C CYS A 415 -10.58 -1.47 -17.36
N ALA A 416 -11.35 -0.52 -16.82
CA ALA A 416 -12.68 -0.76 -16.28
C ALA A 416 -13.79 -0.60 -17.33
N GLN A 417 -14.96 -1.16 -17.02
CA GLN A 417 -16.20 -0.86 -17.75
C GLN A 417 -16.86 0.38 -17.14
N VAL A 418 -16.30 1.56 -17.39
CA VAL A 418 -16.69 2.82 -16.72
C VAL A 418 -18.17 3.19 -16.89
N ASP A 419 -18.83 2.76 -17.97
CA ASP A 419 -20.27 2.99 -18.15
C ASP A 419 -21.14 2.25 -17.12
N LYS A 420 -20.59 1.21 -16.47
CA LYS A 420 -21.31 0.43 -15.44
C LYS A 420 -21.29 1.11 -14.07
N THR A 421 -20.48 2.14 -13.89
CA THR A 421 -20.40 2.94 -12.66
C THR A 421 -20.94 4.36 -12.84
N LYS A 422 -21.59 4.64 -13.97
CA LYS A 422 -22.15 5.95 -14.32
C LYS A 422 -23.60 6.08 -13.82
N THR A 423 -23.94 7.22 -13.22
CA THR A 423 -25.32 7.59 -12.83
C THR A 423 -26.12 8.08 -14.04
N LEU A 424 -27.44 8.26 -13.87
CA LEU A 424 -28.34 8.63 -14.96
C LEU A 424 -28.02 10.00 -15.58
N ASP A 425 -27.55 10.96 -14.79
CA ASP A 425 -27.09 12.28 -15.26
C ASP A 425 -25.68 12.31 -15.86
N GLY A 426 -24.99 11.16 -15.87
CA GLY A 426 -23.65 11.00 -16.44
C GLY A 426 -22.49 11.12 -15.44
N PHE A 427 -22.74 11.46 -14.18
CA PHE A 427 -21.71 11.46 -13.14
C PHE A 427 -21.11 10.06 -12.95
N ASN A 428 -19.78 9.95 -12.84
CA ASN A 428 -19.08 8.68 -12.66
C ASN A 428 -18.21 8.67 -11.39
N PRO A 429 -18.74 8.22 -10.25
CA PRO A 429 -17.99 8.18 -8.98
C PRO A 429 -16.67 7.40 -9.06
N LEU A 430 -16.56 6.36 -9.92
CA LEU A 430 -15.31 5.61 -10.10
C LEU A 430 -14.17 6.49 -10.63
N LEU A 431 -14.49 7.48 -11.45
CA LEU A 431 -13.50 8.38 -12.07
C LEU A 431 -13.34 9.69 -11.29
N GLU A 432 -14.39 10.12 -10.57
CA GLU A 432 -14.47 11.48 -10.04
C GLU A 432 -14.28 11.58 -8.52
N ASP A 433 -14.66 10.58 -7.71
CA ASP A 433 -14.63 10.71 -6.24
C ASP A 433 -13.25 10.41 -5.63
N TYR A 434 -12.46 9.54 -6.26
CA TYR A 434 -11.14 9.12 -5.78
C TYR A 434 -10.00 9.88 -6.47
N SER A 435 -10.22 11.17 -6.72
CA SER A 435 -9.26 12.06 -7.41
C SER A 435 -7.93 12.22 -6.68
N ASN A 436 -7.91 12.00 -5.36
CA ASN A 436 -6.71 12.00 -4.54
C ASN A 436 -6.01 10.64 -4.48
N THR A 437 -6.44 9.61 -5.23
CA THR A 437 -5.79 8.29 -5.25
C THR A 437 -5.03 8.05 -6.56
N LYS A 438 -3.99 7.22 -6.49
CA LYS A 438 -3.17 6.85 -7.66
C LYS A 438 -2.90 5.36 -7.67
N PHE A 439 -2.45 4.86 -8.82
CA PHE A 439 -1.86 3.55 -8.98
C PHE A 439 -0.35 3.69 -9.18
N TYR A 440 0.41 2.84 -8.50
CA TYR A 440 1.80 2.53 -8.80
C TYR A 440 1.87 1.13 -9.41
N ILE A 441 2.51 1.03 -10.57
CA ILE A 441 2.69 -0.23 -11.26
C ILE A 441 4.18 -0.41 -11.53
N ASN A 442 4.75 -1.53 -11.10
CA ASN A 442 6.12 -1.92 -11.43
C ASN A 442 6.13 -3.29 -12.10
N LEU A 443 6.64 -3.35 -13.33
CA LEU A 443 6.82 -4.60 -14.08
C LEU A 443 8.31 -4.93 -14.23
N PRO A 444 8.73 -6.19 -14.00
CA PRO A 444 10.06 -6.65 -14.39
C PRO A 444 10.17 -6.70 -15.92
N THR A 445 11.32 -6.31 -16.47
CA THR A 445 11.62 -6.54 -17.89
C THR A 445 12.34 -7.89 -18.03
N PHE A 446 11.77 -8.80 -18.82
CA PHE A 446 12.36 -10.11 -19.13
C PHE A 446 12.91 -10.16 -20.54
#